data_AF-C4R118-F1
#
_entry.id   AF-C4R118-F1
#
_cell.length_a   1.000
_cell.length_b   1.000
_cell.length_c   1.000
_cell.angle_alpha   90.00
_cell.angle_beta   90.00
_cell.angle_gamma   90.00
#
_symmetry.space_group_name_H-M   'P 1'
#
loop_
_entity.id
_entity.type
_entity.pdbx_description
1 polymer ?
#
loop_
_entity_poly.entity_id
_entity_poly.type
_entity_poly.pdbx_seq_one_letter_code
_entity_poly.pdbx_strand_id
1 'polypeptide(L)'
;MTTAEEDPKREKLQREGINDDDDDIWGDEELHEATTEDNYGLETPVKEHVNTSALRRKHAKAGYLDGIGAAENHGLQDAFDEGYPIGASIGTRIGQIIGTLYSKSNTELLDKARAELQISKVLDSKYFDGNVNLVDDSLLTKWEGHSINLTDSKKNNKD
;
A
#
# COMPACT_ATOMS: atom_id res chain seq x y z
N MET A 1 29.22 -4.76 -31.78
CA MET A 1 29.33 -5.99 -30.98
C MET A 1 29.82 -5.62 -29.59
N THR A 2 28.93 -5.61 -28.61
CA THR A 2 29.27 -5.47 -27.18
C THR A 2 28.71 -6.70 -26.49
N THR A 3 29.62 -7.51 -25.97
CA THR A 3 29.37 -8.72 -25.19
C THR A 3 28.74 -8.34 -23.85
N ALA A 4 27.50 -8.78 -23.63
CA ALA A 4 26.89 -8.78 -22.32
C ALA A 4 27.52 -9.91 -21.50
N GLU A 5 28.12 -9.54 -20.38
CA GLU A 5 28.68 -10.43 -19.37
C GLU A 5 27.51 -11.15 -18.70
N GLU A 6 27.41 -12.46 -18.93
CA GLU A 6 26.33 -13.31 -18.42
C GLU A 6 26.52 -13.54 -16.92
N ASP A 7 25.59 -13.00 -16.12
CA ASP A 7 25.52 -13.19 -14.67
C ASP A 7 25.31 -14.68 -14.31
N PRO A 8 26.26 -15.33 -13.60
CA PRO A 8 26.19 -16.77 -13.28
C PRO A 8 25.14 -17.13 -12.21
N LYS A 9 24.35 -16.16 -11.74
CA LYS A 9 23.33 -16.37 -10.69
C LYS A 9 21.94 -16.73 -11.24
N ARG A 10 21.65 -16.50 -12.53
CA ARG A 10 20.32 -16.84 -13.10
C ARG A 10 20.17 -18.31 -13.48
N GLU A 11 21.26 -19.03 -13.71
CA GLU A 11 21.20 -20.43 -14.14
C GLU A 11 20.91 -21.41 -12.98
N LYS A 12 21.10 -20.98 -11.73
CA LYS A 12 20.82 -21.80 -10.54
C LYS A 12 19.35 -21.86 -10.13
N LEU A 13 18.44 -21.21 -10.85
CA LEU A 13 17.01 -21.22 -10.52
C LEU A 13 16.18 -22.26 -11.29
N GLN A 14 16.80 -23.13 -12.10
CA GLN A 14 16.06 -24.10 -12.95
C GLN A 14 16.26 -25.57 -12.58
N ARG A 15 16.86 -25.89 -11.43
CA ARG A 15 16.99 -27.28 -10.95
C ARG A 15 16.84 -27.40 -9.44
N GLU A 16 15.76 -26.86 -8.91
CA GLU A 16 15.14 -27.46 -7.75
C GLU A 16 13.81 -27.98 -8.27
N GLY A 17 13.80 -29.28 -8.59
CA GLY A 17 12.55 -29.97 -8.81
C GLY A 17 11.67 -29.66 -7.61
N ILE A 18 10.45 -29.22 -7.88
CA ILE A 18 9.38 -29.35 -6.91
C ILE A 18 9.35 -30.85 -6.62
N ASN A 19 9.98 -31.27 -5.52
CA ASN A 19 9.71 -32.58 -4.99
C ASN A 19 8.24 -32.52 -4.60
N ASP A 20 7.39 -33.13 -5.43
CA ASP A 20 6.08 -33.60 -5.03
C ASP A 20 6.26 -34.69 -3.95
N ASP A 21 6.84 -34.32 -2.80
CA ASP A 21 6.86 -35.11 -1.55
C ASP A 21 5.43 -35.16 -0.93
N ASP A 22 4.40 -34.93 -1.74
CA ASP A 22 2.98 -35.02 -1.37
C ASP A 22 2.42 -36.44 -1.57
N ASP A 23 3.16 -37.34 -2.25
CA ASP A 23 2.74 -38.72 -2.53
C ASP A 23 3.04 -39.71 -1.37
N ASP A 24 3.91 -39.35 -0.41
CA ASP A 24 4.30 -40.20 0.74
C ASP A 24 3.60 -39.82 2.07
N ILE A 25 2.43 -39.17 1.98
CA ILE A 25 1.66 -38.73 3.17
C ILE A 25 0.80 -39.86 3.76
N TRP A 26 0.59 -40.96 3.04
CA TRP A 26 -0.38 -41.98 3.42
C TRP A 26 0.19 -43.41 3.39
N GLY A 27 1.43 -43.59 3.84
CA GLY A 27 2.19 -44.83 3.62
C GLY A 27 2.73 -45.57 4.84
N ASP A 28 3.04 -44.92 5.96
CA ASP A 28 3.78 -45.56 7.05
C ASP A 28 3.11 -45.39 8.44
N GLU A 29 2.80 -46.51 9.08
CA GLU A 29 2.38 -46.59 10.49
C GLU A 29 3.56 -46.40 11.47
N GLU A 30 4.65 -45.75 11.04
CA GLU A 30 5.86 -45.62 11.83
C GLU A 30 5.78 -44.40 12.76
N LEU A 31 6.02 -44.60 14.05
CA LEU A 31 6.08 -43.51 15.02
C LEU A 31 7.39 -42.73 14.82
N HIS A 32 7.30 -41.49 14.35
CA HIS A 32 8.46 -40.61 14.20
C HIS A 32 8.66 -39.78 15.47
N GLU A 33 9.89 -39.75 15.98
CA GLU A 33 10.27 -38.80 17.02
C GLU A 33 10.38 -37.41 16.40
N ALA A 34 9.34 -36.58 16.54
CA ALA A 34 9.32 -35.21 16.03
C ALA A 34 10.50 -34.43 16.61
N THR A 35 11.37 -33.91 15.74
CA THR A 35 12.54 -33.12 16.16
C THR A 35 12.09 -31.73 16.63
N THR A 36 12.98 -30.99 17.32
CA THR A 36 12.68 -29.63 17.79
C THR A 36 12.30 -28.67 16.65
N GLU A 37 12.85 -28.89 15.44
CA GLU A 37 12.52 -28.12 14.24
C GLU A 37 11.10 -28.44 13.73
N ASP A 38 10.69 -29.71 13.76
CA ASP A 38 9.32 -30.13 13.42
C ASP A 38 8.27 -29.58 14.40
N ASN A 39 8.72 -29.17 15.60
CA ASN A 39 7.92 -28.67 16.72
C ASN A 39 7.84 -27.14 16.79
N TYR A 40 8.43 -26.39 15.85
CA TYR A 40 8.38 -24.92 15.84
C TYR A 40 8.72 -24.28 17.21
N GLY A 41 9.72 -24.84 17.91
CA GLY A 41 10.17 -24.33 19.21
C GLY A 41 9.48 -24.92 20.45
N LEU A 42 8.63 -25.94 20.31
CA LEU A 42 8.11 -26.68 21.46
C LEU A 42 9.17 -27.67 21.98
N GLU A 43 9.57 -27.53 23.25
CA GLU A 43 10.72 -28.25 23.84
C GLU A 43 10.49 -29.75 24.08
N THR A 44 9.25 -30.21 24.03
CA THR A 44 8.92 -31.61 24.33
C THR A 44 8.87 -32.45 23.05
N PRO A 45 9.76 -33.44 22.88
CA PRO A 45 9.62 -34.42 21.79
C PRO A 45 8.39 -35.28 22.07
N VAL A 46 7.30 -35.00 21.36
CA VAL A 46 6.09 -35.82 21.40
C VAL A 46 6.24 -36.94 20.35
N LYS A 47 6.11 -38.19 20.78
CA LYS A 47 6.00 -39.33 19.85
C LYS A 47 4.65 -39.23 19.16
N GLU A 48 4.68 -38.85 17.90
CA GLU A 48 3.49 -38.59 17.11
C GLU A 48 3.55 -39.35 15.79
N HIS A 49 2.39 -39.55 15.17
CA HIS A 49 2.31 -40.19 13.86
C HIS A 49 2.91 -39.26 12.80
N VAL A 50 3.56 -39.81 11.76
CA VAL A 50 4.14 -39.01 10.66
C VAL A 50 3.11 -38.04 10.06
N ASN A 51 1.86 -38.51 9.92
CA ASN A 51 0.72 -37.71 9.45
C ASN A 51 0.45 -36.47 10.32
N THR A 52 0.51 -36.58 11.64
CA THR A 52 0.20 -35.44 12.53
C THR A 52 1.35 -34.44 12.56
N SER A 53 2.60 -34.91 12.50
CA SER A 53 3.78 -34.03 12.41
C SER A 53 3.85 -33.32 11.05
N ALA A 54 3.54 -34.01 9.94
CA ALA A 54 3.43 -33.42 8.61
C ALA A 54 2.30 -32.38 8.54
N LEU A 55 1.12 -32.70 9.08
CA LEU A 55 0.01 -31.77 9.14
C LEU A 55 0.37 -30.51 9.95
N ARG A 56 1.01 -30.67 11.11
CA ARG A 56 1.47 -29.54 11.92
C ARG A 56 2.46 -28.65 11.17
N ARG A 57 3.41 -29.25 10.43
CA ARG A 57 4.34 -28.49 9.56
C ARG A 57 3.61 -27.69 8.50
N LYS A 58 2.62 -28.29 7.82
CA LYS A 58 1.80 -27.59 6.83
C LYS A 58 1.05 -26.41 7.46
N HIS A 59 0.39 -26.61 8.61
CA HIS A 59 -0.34 -25.55 9.31
C HIS A 59 0.56 -24.45 9.87
N ALA A 60 1.69 -24.80 10.47
CA ALA A 60 2.61 -23.82 11.04
C ALA A 60 3.30 -22.99 9.96
N LYS A 61 3.69 -23.61 8.83
CA LYS A 61 4.18 -22.88 7.65
C LYS A 61 3.10 -21.94 7.10
N ALA A 62 1.85 -22.42 6.96
CA ALA A 62 0.74 -21.60 6.52
C ALA A 62 0.48 -20.42 7.48
N GLY A 63 0.48 -20.66 8.80
CA GLY A 63 0.28 -19.64 9.82
C GLY A 63 1.42 -18.62 9.91
N TYR A 64 2.67 -19.03 9.68
CA TYR A 64 3.81 -18.10 9.60
C TYR A 64 3.70 -17.18 8.38
N LEU A 65 3.38 -17.75 7.21
CA LEU A 65 3.18 -16.96 5.98
C LEU A 65 1.99 -16.00 6.12
N ASP A 66 0.89 -16.47 6.71
CA ASP A 66 -0.28 -15.64 7.01
C ASP A 66 0.06 -14.53 8.01
N GLY A 67 0.84 -14.84 9.05
CA GLY A 67 1.29 -13.85 10.04
C GLY A 67 2.16 -12.74 9.44
N ILE A 68 3.07 -13.07 8.52
CA ILE A 68 3.84 -12.06 7.77
C ILE A 68 2.91 -11.22 6.91
N GLY A 69 2.04 -11.86 6.12
CA GLY A 69 1.10 -11.15 5.27
C GLY A 69 0.16 -10.23 6.05
N ALA A 70 -0.32 -10.69 7.20
CA ALA A 70 -1.16 -9.91 8.10
C ALA A 70 -0.42 -8.69 8.68
N ALA A 71 0.84 -8.86 9.09
CA ALA A 71 1.66 -7.77 9.62
C ALA A 71 1.96 -6.69 8.55
N GLU A 72 2.31 -7.11 7.34
CA GLU A 72 2.53 -6.19 6.21
C GLU A 72 1.25 -5.44 5.84
N ASN A 73 0.11 -6.13 5.80
CA ASN A 73 -1.18 -5.54 5.47
C ASN A 73 -1.67 -4.58 6.56
N HIS A 74 -1.41 -4.89 7.83
CA HIS A 74 -1.74 -4.00 8.96
C HIS A 74 -0.99 -2.68 8.85
N GLY A 75 0.33 -2.70 8.61
CA GLY A 75 1.09 -1.46 8.45
C GLY A 75 0.65 -0.63 7.25
N LEU A 76 0.23 -1.27 6.15
CA LEU A 76 -0.32 -0.58 4.99
C LEU A 76 -1.68 0.09 5.30
N GLN A 77 -2.55 -0.61 6.03
CA GLN A 77 -3.86 -0.08 6.43
C GLN A 77 -3.71 1.09 7.41
N ASP A 78 -2.82 0.97 8.41
CA ASP A 78 -2.54 2.06 9.34
C ASP A 78 -2.06 3.31 8.60
N ALA A 79 -1.10 3.15 7.69
CA ALA A 79 -0.59 4.25 6.87
C ALA A 79 -1.69 4.85 5.96
N PHE A 80 -2.61 4.03 5.47
CA PHE A 80 -3.74 4.50 4.69
C PHE A 80 -4.75 5.27 5.55
N ASP A 81 -5.08 4.77 6.73
CA ASP A 81 -6.03 5.40 7.65
C ASP A 81 -5.51 6.76 8.15
N GLU A 82 -4.19 6.90 8.29
CA GLU A 82 -3.54 8.18 8.60
C GLU A 82 -3.56 9.16 7.40
N GLY A 83 -3.18 8.70 6.21
CA GLY A 83 -3.01 9.56 5.04
C GLY A 83 -4.30 9.91 4.28
N TYR A 84 -5.27 8.99 4.24
CA TYR A 84 -6.52 9.14 3.50
C TYR A 84 -7.36 10.37 3.92
N PRO A 85 -7.64 10.61 5.22
CA PRO A 85 -8.46 11.76 5.63
C PRO A 85 -7.82 13.11 5.24
N ILE A 86 -6.48 13.20 5.30
CA ILE A 86 -5.73 14.39 4.92
C ILE A 86 -5.88 14.64 3.41
N GLY A 87 -5.63 13.61 2.59
CA GLY A 87 -5.81 13.71 1.13
C GLY A 87 -7.26 14.03 0.73
N ALA A 88 -8.24 13.44 1.41
CA ALA A 88 -9.66 13.71 1.18
C ALA A 88 -10.03 15.16 1.51
N SER A 89 -9.48 15.74 2.57
CA SER A 89 -9.70 17.15 2.92
C SER A 89 -9.18 18.09 1.84
N ILE A 90 -7.97 17.83 1.31
CA ILE A 90 -7.34 18.60 0.24
C ILE A 90 -8.17 18.48 -1.05
N GLY A 91 -8.53 17.25 -1.42
CA GLY A 91 -9.36 16.99 -2.60
C GLY A 91 -10.71 17.69 -2.54
N THR A 92 -11.34 17.74 -1.35
CA THR A 92 -12.61 18.45 -1.14
C THR A 92 -12.45 19.96 -1.37
N ARG A 93 -11.38 20.58 -0.84
CA ARG A 93 -11.09 22.01 -1.05
C ARG A 93 -10.85 22.33 -2.53
N ILE A 94 -10.02 21.54 -3.21
CA ILE A 94 -9.77 21.69 -4.66
C ILE A 94 -11.07 21.57 -5.45
N GLY A 95 -11.90 20.58 -5.13
CA GLY A 95 -13.19 20.36 -5.78
C GLY A 95 -14.13 21.57 -5.63
N GLN A 96 -14.18 22.17 -4.44
CA GLN A 96 -14.98 23.39 -4.19
C GLN A 96 -14.48 24.59 -5.00
N ILE A 97 -13.15 24.79 -5.07
CA ILE A 97 -12.54 25.87 -5.85
C ILE A 97 -12.88 25.70 -7.34
N ILE A 98 -12.65 24.51 -7.90
CA ILE A 98 -12.92 24.20 -9.31
C ILE A 98 -14.42 24.32 -9.60
N GLY A 99 -15.28 23.81 -8.72
CA GLY A 99 -16.74 23.90 -8.85
C GLY A 99 -17.24 25.34 -8.86
N THR A 100 -16.68 26.19 -8.01
CA THR A 100 -17.00 27.63 -7.96
C THR A 100 -16.54 28.35 -9.23
N LEU A 101 -15.36 28.02 -9.75
CA LEU A 101 -14.86 28.56 -11.03
C LEU A 101 -15.72 28.10 -12.22
N TYR A 102 -16.10 26.83 -12.24
CA TYR A 102 -16.96 26.25 -13.27
C TYR A 102 -18.33 26.93 -13.31
N SER A 103 -18.96 27.13 -12.13
CA SER A 103 -20.24 27.83 -12.00
C SER A 103 -20.22 29.27 -12.53
N LYS A 104 -19.06 29.93 -12.51
CA LYS A 104 -18.90 31.32 -12.98
C LYS A 104 -18.52 31.44 -14.45
N SER A 105 -18.41 30.32 -15.18
CA SER A 105 -18.14 30.27 -16.63
C SER A 105 -16.84 30.96 -17.07
N ASN A 106 -15.86 31.08 -16.17
CA ASN A 106 -14.53 31.60 -16.51
C ASN A 106 -13.65 30.46 -17.06
N THR A 107 -13.77 30.18 -18.35
CA THR A 107 -13.07 29.07 -19.02
C THR A 107 -11.55 29.17 -18.91
N GLU A 108 -10.97 30.36 -19.13
CA GLU A 108 -9.52 30.55 -19.09
C GLU A 108 -8.91 30.36 -17.69
N LEU A 109 -9.60 30.82 -16.65
CA LEU A 109 -9.16 30.65 -15.27
C LEU A 109 -9.35 29.21 -14.81
N LEU A 110 -10.40 28.54 -15.29
CA LEU A 110 -10.66 27.14 -15.03
C LEU A 110 -9.54 26.25 -15.59
N ASP A 111 -9.10 26.50 -16.82
CA ASP A 111 -8.03 25.71 -17.44
C ASP A 111 -6.70 25.89 -16.71
N LYS A 112 -6.39 27.13 -16.28
CA LYS A 112 -5.22 27.41 -15.43
C LYS A 112 -5.32 26.73 -14.06
N ALA A 113 -6.48 26.81 -13.41
CA ALA A 113 -6.72 26.17 -12.12
C ALA A 113 -6.62 24.64 -12.23
N ARG A 114 -7.14 24.02 -13.29
CA ARG A 114 -7.01 22.59 -13.54
C ARG A 114 -5.56 22.14 -13.73
N ALA A 115 -4.76 22.93 -14.44
CA ALA A 115 -3.35 22.65 -14.65
C ALA A 115 -2.52 22.84 -13.36
N GLU A 116 -2.86 23.82 -12.52
CA GLU A 116 -2.15 24.08 -11.26
C GLU A 116 -2.59 23.17 -10.09
N LEU A 117 -3.89 22.84 -10.00
CA LEU A 117 -4.50 22.04 -8.93
C LEU A 117 -4.61 20.55 -9.29
N GLN A 118 -3.83 20.08 -10.26
CA GLN A 118 -3.76 18.66 -10.57
C GLN A 118 -3.32 17.89 -9.32
N ILE A 119 -4.03 16.78 -9.01
CA ILE A 119 -3.80 16.00 -7.79
C ILE A 119 -2.33 15.58 -7.63
N SER A 120 -1.66 15.24 -8.74
CA SER A 120 -0.25 14.84 -8.78
C SER A 120 0.71 15.95 -8.35
N LYS A 121 0.31 17.21 -8.52
CA LYS A 121 1.12 18.39 -8.20
C LYS A 121 0.85 18.89 -6.78
N VAL A 122 -0.40 18.80 -6.32
CA VAL A 122 -0.79 19.20 -4.96
C VAL A 122 -0.36 18.15 -3.92
N LEU A 123 -0.39 16.87 -4.29
CA LEU A 123 0.05 15.77 -3.42
C LEU A 123 1.54 15.41 -3.61
N ASP A 124 2.35 16.31 -4.15
CA ASP A 124 3.80 16.09 -4.26
C ASP A 124 4.41 16.06 -2.85
N SER A 125 5.29 15.08 -2.59
CA SER A 125 5.98 14.89 -1.31
C SER A 125 6.69 16.14 -0.79
N LYS A 126 6.97 17.14 -1.63
CA LYS A 126 7.55 18.43 -1.21
C LYS A 126 6.67 19.23 -0.27
N TYR A 127 5.35 19.05 -0.34
CA TYR A 127 4.37 19.78 0.45
C TYR A 127 4.04 19.09 1.78
N PHE A 128 4.57 17.89 2.00
CA PHE A 128 4.30 17.06 3.17
C PHE A 128 5.56 16.83 4.00
N ASP A 129 5.42 16.84 5.33
CA ASP A 129 6.48 16.39 6.23
C ASP A 129 6.51 14.85 6.32
N GLY A 130 7.51 14.32 7.04
CA GLY A 130 7.63 12.87 7.28
C GLY A 130 6.46 12.25 8.06
N ASN A 131 5.55 13.07 8.62
CA ASN A 131 4.35 12.66 9.32
C ASN A 131 3.08 12.95 8.50
N VAL A 132 3.21 13.14 7.18
CA VAL A 132 2.10 13.36 6.23
C VAL A 132 1.27 14.62 6.55
N ASN A 133 1.82 15.60 7.25
CA ASN A 133 1.16 16.88 7.46
C ASN A 133 1.48 17.84 6.33
N LEU A 134 0.47 18.62 5.92
CA LEU A 134 0.63 19.67 4.93
C LEU A 134 1.42 20.85 5.53
N VAL A 135 2.64 21.07 5.04
CA VAL A 135 3.54 22.12 5.55
C VAL A 135 3.34 23.46 4.81
N ASP A 136 3.03 23.39 3.52
CA ASP A 136 2.83 24.58 2.68
C ASP A 136 1.48 24.54 1.97
N ASP A 137 0.55 25.38 2.46
CA ASP A 137 -0.81 25.57 1.96
C ASP A 137 -0.93 26.81 1.03
N SER A 138 0.21 27.37 0.57
CA SER A 138 0.27 28.62 -0.19
C SER A 138 -0.52 28.57 -1.50
N LEU A 139 -0.45 27.46 -2.23
CA LEU A 139 -1.17 27.28 -3.49
C LEU A 139 -2.69 27.27 -3.29
N LEU A 140 -3.17 26.54 -2.28
CA LEU A 140 -4.60 26.45 -1.97
C LEU A 140 -5.11 27.81 -1.48
N THR A 141 -4.40 28.47 -0.57
CA THR A 141 -4.76 29.81 -0.07
C THR A 141 -4.86 30.85 -1.19
N LYS A 142 -3.93 30.82 -2.17
CA LYS A 142 -3.97 31.68 -3.37
C LYS A 142 -5.28 31.49 -4.14
N TRP A 143 -5.66 30.24 -4.41
CA TRP A 143 -6.84 29.93 -5.21
C TRP A 143 -8.16 30.10 -4.45
N GLU A 144 -8.18 29.83 -3.14
CA GLU A 144 -9.30 30.17 -2.25
C GLU A 144 -9.55 31.69 -2.26
N GLY A 145 -8.50 32.50 -2.10
CA GLY A 145 -8.60 33.96 -2.20
C GLY A 145 -9.14 34.42 -3.55
N HIS A 146 -8.72 33.79 -4.65
CA HIS A 146 -9.25 34.09 -5.98
C HIS A 146 -10.75 33.77 -6.08
N SER A 147 -11.19 32.64 -5.52
CA SER A 147 -12.59 32.22 -5.52
C SER A 147 -13.52 33.15 -4.71
N ILE A 148 -13.05 33.63 -3.55
CA ILE A 148 -13.77 34.54 -2.64
C ILE A 148 -13.93 35.93 -3.26
N ASN A 149 -12.87 36.48 -3.84
CA ASN A 149 -12.96 37.77 -4.55
C ASN A 149 -14.01 37.71 -5.69
N LEU A 150 -14.09 36.56 -6.36
CA LEU A 150 -15.11 36.31 -7.37
C LEU A 150 -16.52 36.16 -6.79
N THR A 151 -16.72 35.78 -5.52
CA THR A 151 -18.06 35.71 -4.90
C THR A 151 -18.54 37.08 -4.43
N ASP A 152 -17.64 37.90 -3.91
CA ASP A 152 -17.98 39.19 -3.31
C ASP A 152 -18.33 40.25 -4.38
N SER A 153 -17.66 40.20 -5.54
CA SER A 153 -17.94 41.11 -6.67
C SER A 153 -19.40 41.03 -7.19
N LYS A 154 -20.08 39.88 -7.06
CA LYS A 154 -21.49 39.74 -7.48
C LYS A 154 -22.51 40.15 -6.42
N LYS A 155 -22.15 40.18 -5.13
CA LYS A 155 -23.05 40.71 -4.08
C LYS A 155 -23.22 42.22 -4.22
N ASN A 156 -22.17 42.94 -4.58
CA ASN A 156 -22.18 44.40 -4.75
C ASN A 156 -22.81 44.90 -6.06
N ASN A 157 -23.34 44.02 -6.91
CA ASN A 157 -23.92 44.36 -8.22
C ASN A 157 -25.38 43.90 -8.33
N LYS A 158 -26.05 43.71 -7.19
CA LYS A 158 -27.43 43.23 -7.09
C LYS A 158 -28.32 44.11 -6.19
N ASP A 159 -27.87 45.34 -5.89
CA ASP A 159 -28.67 46.41 -5.30
C ASP A 159 -28.95 47.47 -6.36
#